data_AF-A0A735Q4M4-F1
#
_entry.id   AF-A0A735Q4M4-F1
#
_cell.length_a   1.000
_cell.length_b   1.000
_cell.length_c   1.000
_cell.angle_alpha   90.00
_cell.angle_beta   90.00
_cell.angle_gamma   90.00
#
_symmetry.space_group_name_H-M   'P 1'
#
loop_
_entity.id
_entity.type
_entity.pdbx_description
1 polymer ?
#
loop_
_entity_poly.entity_id
_entity_poly.type
_entity_poly.pdbx_seq_one_letter_code
_entity_poly.pdbx_strand_id
1 'polypeptide(L)' 'MTIFKKIKHCLSGGDKSVELRLGPAEILVSDDNGVIPEQGGRVLTQVIILDAPKGQIECIYRPLQMRQDGGE' A
#
# COMPACT_ATOMS: atom_id res chain seq x y z
N MET A 1 -6.18 -0.70 8.40
CA MET A 1 -6.36 0.44 9.36
C MET A 1 -5.09 1.30 9.58
N THR A 2 -3.91 0.87 9.12
CA THR A 2 -2.62 1.56 9.36
C THR A 2 -2.42 2.86 8.58
N ILE A 3 -2.91 2.94 7.34
CA ILE A 3 -2.75 4.12 6.47
C ILE A 3 -3.43 5.36 7.05
N PHE A 4 -4.69 5.24 7.47
CA PHE A 4 -5.44 6.34 8.08
C PHE A 4 -4.82 6.85 9.38
N LYS A 5 -4.21 5.97 10.18
CA LYS A 5 -3.46 6.39 11.38
C LYS A 5 -2.24 7.24 11.00
N LYS A 6 -1.50 6.86 9.95
CA LYS A 6 -0.32 7.59 9.48
C LYS A 6 -0.68 8.96 8.90
N ILE A 7 -1.76 9.04 8.13
CA ILE A 7 -2.29 10.31 7.60
C ILE A 7 -2.74 11.23 8.75
N LYS A 8 -3.52 10.70 9.70
CA LYS A 8 -4.02 11.48 10.84
C LYS A 8 -2.87 12.06 11.67
N HIS A 9 -1.81 11.28 11.91
CA HIS A 9 -0.63 11.74 12.66
C HIS A 9 0.04 12.96 11.99
N CYS A 10 0.19 12.94 10.67
CA CYS A 10 0.80 14.07 9.94
C CYS A 10 -0.10 15.31 9.93
N LEU A 11 -1.41 15.14 9.77
CA LEU A 11 -2.35 16.27 9.79
C LEU A 11 -2.54 16.90 11.18
N SER A 12 -2.28 16.15 12.26
CA SER A 12 -2.33 16.70 13.62
C SER A 12 -1.14 17.60 13.98
N GLY A 13 -0.09 17.63 13.16
CA GLY A 13 1.15 18.37 13.43
C GLY A 13 1.18 19.84 13.00
N GLY A 14 0.09 20.38 12.45
CA GLY A 14 0.04 21.77 11.95
C GLY A 14 0.41 21.92 10.46
N ASP A 15 0.76 20.83 9.79
CA ASP A 15 0.97 20.81 8.34
C ASP A 15 -0.35 21.15 7.61
N LYS A 16 -0.33 22.22 6.81
CA LYS A 16 -1.52 22.69 6.05
C LYS A 16 -1.89 21.74 4.90
N SER A 17 -0.93 20.93 4.43
CA SER A 17 -1.09 19.95 3.37
C SER A 17 -0.04 18.85 3.50
N VAL A 18 -0.42 17.62 3.20
CA VAL A 18 0.49 16.48 3.10
C VAL A 18 0.36 15.91 1.70
N GLU A 19 1.49 15.76 1.02
CA GLU A 19 1.52 15.08 -0.27
C GLU A 19 1.66 13.58 -0.05
N LEU A 20 0.75 12.80 -0.65
CA LEU A 20 0.79 11.35 -0.65
C LEU A 20 1.20 10.85 -2.03
N ARG A 21 2.16 9.93 -2.06
CA ARG A 21 2.60 9.27 -3.30
C ARG A 21 2.65 7.77 -3.11
N LEU A 22 2.36 7.04 -4.17
CA LEU A 22 2.63 5.61 -4.21
C LEU A 22 4.10 5.41 -4.55
N GLY A 23 4.82 4.73 -3.67
CA GLY A 23 6.21 4.35 -3.92
C GLY A 23 6.33 3.22 -4.96
N PRO A 24 7.54 2.65 -5.10
CA PRO A 24 7.81 1.57 -6.04
C PRO A 24 6.87 0.37 -5.87
N ALA A 25 6.57 -0.31 -6.96
CA ALA A 25 5.77 -1.52 -6.96
C ALA A 25 6.55 -2.71 -6.39
N GLU A 26 5.87 -3.50 -5.58
CA GLU A 26 6.32 -4.82 -5.12
C GLU A 26 5.29 -5.86 -5.57
N ILE A 27 5.80 -6.92 -6.18
CA ILE A 27 5.00 -7.99 -6.74
C ILE A 27 5.02 -9.16 -5.77
N LEU A 28 3.84 -9.64 -5.39
CA LEU A 28 3.67 -10.81 -4.54
C LEU A 28 2.77 -11.82 -5.24
N VAL A 29 3.23 -13.06 -5.31
CA VAL A 29 2.44 -14.18 -5.82
C VAL A 29 1.82 -14.90 -4.63
N SER A 30 0.59 -15.37 -4.80
CA SER A 30 -0.10 -16.16 -3.78
C SER A 30 0.64 -17.47 -3.50
N ASP A 31 0.51 -17.96 -2.28
CA ASP A 31 0.91 -19.33 -1.98
C ASP A 31 -0.01 -20.36 -2.66
N ASP A 32 0.27 -21.64 -2.42
CA ASP A 32 -0.48 -22.77 -3.00
C ASP A 32 -1.95 -22.83 -2.57
N ASN A 33 -2.35 -22.05 -1.55
CA ASN A 33 -3.73 -21.92 -1.09
C ASN A 33 -4.41 -20.64 -1.61
N GLY A 34 -3.75 -19.90 -2.50
CA GLY A 34 -4.25 -18.63 -3.03
C GLY A 34 -4.16 -17.46 -2.04
N VAL A 35 -3.37 -17.59 -0.97
CA VAL A 35 -3.25 -16.57 0.08
C VAL A 35 -2.08 -15.63 -0.20
N ILE A 36 -2.31 -14.33 -0.01
CA ILE A 36 -1.28 -13.28 -0.04
C ILE A 36 -1.06 -12.79 1.39
N PRO A 37 0.18 -12.72 1.90
CA PRO A 37 0.45 -12.27 3.27
C PRO A 37 0.05 -10.81 3.50
N GLU A 38 -0.32 -10.45 4.74
CA GLU A 38 -0.72 -9.08 5.08
C GLU A 38 0.42 -8.07 4.87
N GLN A 39 0.12 -6.98 4.15
CA GLN A 39 1.11 -6.01 3.66
C GLN A 39 1.12 -4.67 4.43
N GLY A 40 0.96 -4.70 5.75
CA GLY A 40 0.75 -3.52 6.62
C GLY A 40 1.36 -2.20 6.12
N GLY A 41 0.51 -1.20 5.84
CA GLY A 41 0.94 0.13 5.37
C GLY A 41 1.19 0.25 3.86
N ARG A 42 0.94 -0.80 3.09
CA ARG A 42 0.96 -0.81 1.62
C ARG A 42 -0.46 -0.85 1.06
N VAL A 43 -0.60 -0.40 -0.17
CA VAL A 43 -1.86 -0.34 -0.92
C VAL A 43 -1.81 -1.38 -2.03
N LEU A 44 -2.84 -2.21 -2.15
CA LEU A 44 -3.03 -3.07 -3.32
C LEU A 44 -3.44 -2.19 -4.51
N THR A 45 -2.68 -2.25 -5.60
CA THR A 45 -2.89 -1.40 -6.77
C THR A 45 -3.32 -2.17 -8.02
N GLN A 46 -3.04 -3.47 -8.07
CA GLN A 46 -3.46 -4.35 -9.15
C GLN A 46 -3.50 -5.80 -8.66
N VAL A 47 -4.41 -6.58 -9.22
CA VAL A 47 -4.50 -8.04 -9.07
C VAL A 47 -4.49 -8.65 -10.47
N ILE A 48 -3.65 -9.65 -10.68
CA ILE A 48 -3.53 -10.42 -11.91
C ILE A 48 -3.88 -11.87 -11.55
N ILE A 49 -4.82 -12.46 -12.28
CA ILE A 49 -5.18 -13.86 -12.10
C ILE A 49 -4.36 -14.67 -13.09
N LEU A 50 -3.45 -15.51 -12.57
CA LEU A 50 -2.54 -16.31 -13.39
C LEU A 50 -3.18 -17.65 -13.75
N ASP A 51 -3.78 -18.32 -12.78
CA ASP A 51 -4.47 -19.61 -12.94
C ASP A 51 -5.68 -19.65 -11.99
N ALA A 52 -6.87 -19.35 -12.53
CA ALA A 52 -8.09 -19.27 -11.74
C ALA A 52 -8.48 -20.61 -11.09
N PRO A 53 -8.43 -21.77 -11.78
CA PRO A 53 -8.66 -23.08 -11.16
C PRO A 53 -7.76 -23.37 -9.96
N LYS A 54 -6.50 -22.91 -9.99
CA LYS A 54 -5.55 -23.12 -8.88
C LYS A 54 -5.54 -21.99 -7.85
N GLY A 55 -6.36 -20.95 -8.05
CA GLY A 55 -6.34 -19.77 -7.18
C GLY A 55 -5.03 -18.98 -7.23
N GLN A 56 -4.22 -19.16 -8.28
CA GLN A 56 -2.92 -18.50 -8.39
C GLN A 56 -3.12 -17.06 -8.84
N ILE A 57 -2.76 -16.12 -7.97
CA ILE A 57 -2.86 -14.68 -8.22
C ILE A 57 -1.53 -13.99 -7.97
N GLU A 58 -1.31 -12.92 -8.71
CA GLU A 58 -0.22 -11.98 -8.48
C GLU A 58 -0.83 -10.64 -8.06
N CYS A 59 -0.36 -10.10 -6.94
CA CYS A 59 -0.81 -8.84 -6.38
C CYS A 59 0.34 -7.83 -6.44
N ILE A 60 0.02 -6.63 -6.91
CA ILE A 60 0.98 -5.53 -6.97
C ILE A 60 0.66 -4.56 -5.86
N TYR A 61 1.56 -4.50 -4.87
CA TYR A 61 1.47 -3.58 -3.75
C TYR A 61 2.39 -2.39 -3.96
N ARG A 62 1.95 -1.22 -3.48
CA ARG A 62 2.78 -0.02 -3.43
C ARG A 62 2.79 0.54 -2.02
N PRO A 63 3.94 0.90 -1.44
CA PRO A 63 3.98 1.57 -0.15
C PRO A 63 3.44 2.98 -0.30
N LEU A 64 2.67 3.44 0.69
CA LEU A 64 2.27 4.85 0.74
C LEU A 64 3.42 5.68 1.32
N GLN A 65 3.95 6.57 0.51
CA GLN A 65 4.96 7.55 0.88
C GLN A 65 4.29 8.89 1.17
N MET A 66 4.84 9.60 2.14
CA MET A 66 4.33 10.89 2.59
C MET A 66 5.46 11.89 2.50
N ARG A 67 5.17 13.06 1.90
CA ARG A 67 6.03 14.23 1.98
C ARG A 67 5.28 15.29 2.76
N GLN A 68 5.87 15.69 3.87
CA GLN A 68 5.47 16.88 4.60
C GLN A 68 6.25 18.03 3.97
N ASP A 69 5.55 19.06 3.49
CA ASP A 69 6.23 20.31 3.17
C ASP A 69 6.57 20.96 4.51
N GLY A 70 7.86 21.02 4.82
CA GLY A 70 8.34 21.77 5.98
C GLY A 70 7.99 23.23 5.78
N GLY A 71 6.92 23.69 6.43
CA GLY A 71 6.66 25.12 6.58
C GLY A 71 7.79 25.75 7.41
N GLU A 72 8.18 26.96 7.02
CA GLU A 72 9.11 27.84 7.76
C GLU A 72 8.74 27.99 9.25
#